data_AF-A0A075MUY9-F1
#
_entry.id   AF-A0A075MUY9-F1
#
_cell.length_a   1.000
_cell.length_b   1.000
_cell.length_c   1.000
_cell.angle_alpha   90.00
_cell.angle_beta   90.00
_cell.angle_gamma   90.00
#
_symmetry.space_group_name_H-M   'P 1'
#
loop_
_entity.id
_entity.type
_entity.pdbx_description
1 polymer ?
#
loop_
_entity_poly.entity_id
_entity_poly.type
_entity_poly.pdbx_seq_one_letter_code
_entity_poly.pdbx_strand_id
1 'polypeptide(L)'
;MQKGVGEERQQGLSSKKPSLKHLSRKQKVADSAPSGKNYLDFSQISALDIKAKKLCTLQGKDFIEGLDELSRFLAAVDPAQSALFQAIDQKGQDFATYFFAAYSDTRNVRVSLRIYNTIKSLVRYIVLMDRYYEIGNRKYKRMADELLRSVKADSEGYLKYAIHFSFAQCWPFWDSEKMMKERMLNGFNFSYKEIRYHNMFKSSDAPTIYGRVLDSELKNYNPNVSLVLHYNQALQDIQDDLDDLEEDLYDKLPNIFILGTVESIPFSTLAANPDSIREAVVKSKSLDKILELAREYESSVEGILLPSQYNFLKDLAHGYAKKLYESIRVCKEKYGMLQVADTTVH
;
A
#
# COMPACT_ATOMS: atom_id res chain seq x y z
N MET A 1 26.00 -14.32 60.65
CA MET A 1 27.44 -14.35 60.95
C MET A 1 28.16 -14.05 59.65
N GLN A 2 28.72 -12.83 59.52
CA GLN A 2 30.16 -12.53 59.51
C GLN A 2 30.80 -12.79 58.12
N LYS A 3 31.70 -12.00 57.55
CA LYS A 3 32.22 -10.62 57.67
C LYS A 3 33.44 -10.57 56.70
N GLY A 4 33.83 -9.40 56.20
CA GLY A 4 35.20 -9.09 55.72
C GLY A 4 35.34 -8.98 54.19
N VAL A 5 35.59 -7.84 53.53
CA VAL A 5 36.51 -6.66 53.68
C VAL A 5 37.92 -6.89 53.12
N GLY A 6 38.36 -5.94 52.25
CA GLY A 6 39.75 -5.60 51.89
C GLY A 6 39.86 -5.20 50.39
N GLU A 7 39.91 -3.92 49.97
CA GLU A 7 41.00 -2.90 50.03
C GLU A 7 42.36 -3.40 49.49
N GLU A 8 43.27 -2.64 48.87
CA GLU A 8 43.36 -1.38 48.09
C GLU A 8 44.83 -1.32 47.57
N ARG A 9 45.16 -0.46 46.57
CA ARG A 9 46.52 0.10 46.21
C ARG A 9 47.56 -0.82 45.51
N GLN A 10 48.45 -0.39 44.61
CA GLN A 10 49.15 0.90 44.37
C GLN A 10 49.75 0.93 42.92
N GLN A 11 49.49 1.98 42.12
CA GLN A 11 50.43 2.99 41.58
C GLN A 11 51.89 2.58 41.24
N GLY A 12 52.32 2.94 40.02
CA GLY A 12 53.72 3.00 39.58
C GLY A 12 53.88 3.71 38.22
N LEU A 13 54.06 5.03 38.25
CA LEU A 13 54.47 5.89 37.13
C LEU A 13 55.92 5.59 36.70
N SER A 14 56.22 5.59 35.41
CA SER A 14 57.49 6.17 34.92
C SER A 14 57.45 6.48 33.42
N SER A 15 57.67 7.76 33.16
CA SER A 15 57.93 8.46 31.90
C SER A 15 59.06 7.88 31.03
N LYS A 16 58.91 7.97 29.70
CA LYS A 16 59.92 8.46 28.73
C LYS A 16 59.36 8.52 27.29
N LYS A 17 59.17 9.74 26.77
CA LYS A 17 59.40 10.13 25.35
C LYS A 17 60.80 10.79 25.30
N PRO A 18 61.51 10.95 24.16
CA PRO A 18 61.07 11.21 22.77
C PRO A 18 61.79 10.25 21.77
N SER A 19 61.79 10.30 20.43
CA SER A 19 61.77 11.38 19.44
C SER A 19 61.52 10.79 18.04
N LEU A 20 60.98 11.63 17.15
CA LEU A 20 60.67 11.46 15.74
C LEU A 20 61.81 10.92 14.86
N LYS A 21 61.44 10.18 13.81
CA LYS A 21 61.90 10.47 12.43
C LYS A 21 60.85 10.03 11.39
N HIS A 22 60.65 10.93 10.43
CA HIS A 22 59.68 10.96 9.35
C HIS A 22 59.62 9.71 8.46
N LEU A 23 58.42 9.34 8.05
CA LEU A 23 58.13 8.96 6.66
C LEU A 23 56.75 9.51 6.27
N SER A 24 56.76 10.28 5.20
CA SER A 24 55.64 10.99 4.62
C SER A 24 54.59 10.03 4.09
N ARG A 25 53.33 10.23 4.49
CA ARG A 25 52.18 9.78 3.72
C ARG A 25 51.15 10.88 3.70
N LYS A 26 51.17 11.65 2.60
CA LYS A 26 50.01 12.38 2.12
C LYS A 26 48.89 11.34 1.95
N GLN A 27 48.02 11.21 2.94
CA GLN A 27 46.73 10.56 2.78
C GLN A 27 45.67 11.61 3.04
N LYS A 28 44.98 11.92 1.95
CA LYS A 28 43.79 12.76 1.85
C LYS A 28 42.90 12.56 3.06
N VAL A 29 42.71 13.63 3.82
CA VAL A 29 41.44 13.87 4.50
C VAL A 29 40.45 14.12 3.37
N ALA A 30 39.86 13.03 2.87
CA ALA A 30 38.65 13.11 2.09
C ALA A 30 37.52 13.16 3.10
N ASP A 31 36.75 14.23 3.01
CA ASP A 31 35.51 14.44 3.74
C ASP A 31 34.67 13.16 3.75
N SER A 32 34.66 12.47 4.89
CA SER A 32 33.63 11.49 5.18
C SER A 32 32.36 12.27 5.47
N ALA A 33 31.64 12.64 4.41
CA ALA A 33 30.28 13.10 4.52
C ALA A 33 29.48 12.06 5.32
N PRO A 34 28.68 12.48 6.32
CA PRO A 34 27.79 11.56 7.00
C PRO A 34 26.84 10.97 5.96
N SER A 35 26.62 9.66 6.00
CA SER A 35 25.64 8.94 5.19
C SER A 35 24.29 9.66 5.25
N GLY A 36 24.02 10.47 4.22
CA GLY A 36 22.99 11.49 4.25
C GLY A 36 21.60 10.90 4.14
N LYS A 37 20.70 11.35 5.02
CA LYS A 37 19.26 11.35 4.73
C LYS A 37 19.07 11.96 3.34
N ASN A 38 18.46 11.22 2.41
CA ASN A 38 18.12 11.69 1.07
C ASN A 38 17.11 12.84 1.17
N TYR A 39 17.59 14.05 1.42
CA TYR A 39 16.77 15.25 1.32
C TYR A 39 16.73 15.65 -0.16
N LEU A 40 15.52 15.73 -0.71
CA LEU A 40 15.31 16.32 -2.03
C LEU A 40 15.96 17.70 -2.09
N ASP A 41 16.60 18.01 -3.21
CA ASP A 41 17.18 19.33 -3.42
C ASP A 41 16.08 20.40 -3.60
N PHE A 42 16.48 21.67 -3.57
CA PHE A 42 15.53 22.78 -3.70
C PHE A 42 14.76 22.76 -5.02
N SER A 43 15.41 22.36 -6.12
CA SER A 43 14.79 22.30 -7.44
C SER A 43 13.71 21.22 -7.50
N GLN A 44 13.96 20.05 -6.89
CA GLN A 44 13.01 18.95 -6.78
C GLN A 44 11.82 19.32 -5.89
N ILE A 45 12.06 19.96 -4.74
CA ILE A 45 11.00 20.46 -3.85
C ILE A 45 10.14 21.49 -4.57
N SER A 46 10.77 22.42 -5.31
CA SER A 46 10.04 23.42 -6.09
C SER A 46 9.22 22.79 -7.21
N ALA A 47 9.75 21.77 -7.90
CA ALA A 47 9.02 21.06 -8.95
C ALA A 47 7.81 20.31 -8.39
N LEU A 48 7.96 19.65 -7.22
CA LEU A 48 6.84 19.03 -6.50
C LEU A 48 5.76 20.05 -6.14
N ASP A 49 6.16 21.22 -5.62
CA ASP A 49 5.22 22.27 -5.25
C ASP A 49 4.43 22.77 -6.48
N ILE A 50 5.10 22.99 -7.62
CA ILE A 50 4.45 23.41 -8.86
C ILE A 50 3.44 22.35 -9.34
N LYS A 51 3.84 21.07 -9.36
CA LYS A 51 2.97 19.96 -9.78
C LYS A 51 1.76 19.83 -8.86
N ALA A 52 1.98 19.88 -7.55
CA ALA A 52 0.92 19.76 -6.56
C ALA A 52 -0.04 20.97 -6.60
N LYS A 53 0.46 22.20 -6.82
CA LYS A 53 -0.39 23.39 -7.05
C LYS A 53 -1.24 23.23 -8.30
N LYS A 54 -0.65 22.77 -9.41
CA LYS A 54 -1.39 22.51 -10.65
C LYS A 54 -2.50 21.49 -10.42
N LEU A 55 -2.22 20.39 -9.71
CA LEU A 55 -3.21 19.38 -9.39
C LEU A 55 -4.44 19.92 -8.66
N CYS A 56 -4.26 20.95 -7.82
CA CYS A 56 -5.37 21.56 -7.07
C CYS A 56 -6.38 22.30 -7.94
N THR A 57 -6.03 22.59 -9.20
CA THR A 57 -6.92 23.25 -10.16
C THR A 57 -7.55 22.28 -11.14
N LEU A 58 -7.19 20.99 -11.09
CA LEU A 58 -7.71 19.96 -11.98
C LEU A 58 -8.87 19.21 -11.32
N GLN A 59 -9.71 18.59 -12.15
CA GLN A 59 -10.85 17.77 -11.72
C GLN A 59 -11.01 16.58 -12.67
N GLY A 60 -11.67 15.53 -12.18
CA GLY A 60 -12.03 14.36 -13.00
C GLY A 60 -10.82 13.73 -13.71
N LYS A 61 -10.92 13.52 -15.03
CA LYS A 61 -9.87 12.83 -15.80
C LYS A 61 -8.52 13.55 -15.77
N ASP A 62 -8.52 14.87 -15.90
CA ASP A 62 -7.29 15.66 -15.90
C ASP A 62 -6.59 15.59 -14.53
N PHE A 63 -7.37 15.49 -13.45
CA PHE A 63 -6.84 15.28 -12.11
C PHE A 63 -6.13 13.92 -12.01
N ILE A 64 -6.78 12.85 -12.46
CA ILE A 64 -6.22 11.49 -12.43
C ILE A 64 -4.90 11.42 -13.21
N GLU A 65 -4.87 11.93 -14.45
CA GLU A 65 -3.67 11.97 -15.27
C GLU A 65 -2.54 12.80 -14.62
N GLY A 66 -2.91 13.92 -13.99
CA GLY A 66 -1.96 14.73 -13.22
C GLY A 66 -1.43 14.03 -11.98
N LEU A 67 -2.23 13.17 -11.34
CA LEU A 67 -1.83 12.40 -10.17
C LEU A 67 -0.87 11.28 -10.57
N ASP A 68 -1.10 10.63 -11.71
CA ASP A 68 -0.18 9.66 -12.31
C ASP A 68 1.17 10.30 -12.68
N GLU A 69 1.16 11.52 -13.20
CA GLU A 69 2.38 12.31 -13.42
C GLU A 69 3.13 12.61 -12.12
N LEU A 70 2.40 12.96 -11.05
CA LEU A 70 2.99 13.20 -9.74
C LEU A 70 3.58 11.90 -9.16
N SER A 71 2.87 10.77 -9.29
CA SER A 71 3.31 9.46 -8.85
C SER A 71 4.63 9.06 -9.52
N ARG A 72 4.73 9.18 -10.85
CA ARG A 72 5.97 8.95 -11.60
C ARG A 72 7.10 9.87 -11.16
N PHE A 73 6.80 11.14 -10.88
CA PHE A 73 7.80 12.08 -10.39
C PHE A 73 8.30 11.68 -8.99
N LEU A 74 7.41 11.35 -8.06
CA LEU A 74 7.75 10.91 -6.71
C LEU A 74 8.64 9.65 -6.75
N ALA A 75 8.30 8.67 -7.59
CA ALA A 75 9.09 7.46 -7.78
C ALA A 75 10.50 7.75 -8.33
N ALA A 76 10.64 8.76 -9.18
CA ALA A 76 11.94 9.15 -9.74
C ALA A 76 12.84 9.88 -8.72
N VAL A 77 12.26 10.67 -7.81
CA VAL A 77 13.02 11.44 -6.82
C VAL A 77 13.23 10.70 -5.49
N ASP A 78 12.42 9.68 -5.21
CA ASP A 78 12.58 8.76 -4.08
C ASP A 78 12.62 7.29 -4.57
N PRO A 79 13.71 6.87 -5.25
CA PRO A 79 13.83 5.53 -5.78
C PRO A 79 13.95 4.48 -4.66
N ALA A 80 13.40 3.30 -4.91
CA ALA A 80 13.51 2.18 -3.99
C ALA A 80 14.97 1.76 -3.77
N GLN A 81 15.31 1.43 -2.51
CA GLN A 81 16.69 1.10 -2.12
C GLN A 81 17.15 -0.30 -2.55
N SER A 82 16.23 -1.15 -3.03
CA SER A 82 16.52 -2.50 -3.49
C SER A 82 15.52 -2.95 -4.54
N ALA A 83 15.89 -3.96 -5.34
CA ALA A 83 14.97 -4.56 -6.32
C ALA A 83 13.70 -5.14 -5.67
N LEU A 84 13.80 -5.66 -4.44
CA LEU A 84 12.63 -6.12 -3.70
C LEU A 84 11.69 -4.97 -3.34
N PHE A 85 12.23 -3.86 -2.82
CA PHE A 85 11.42 -2.68 -2.53
C PHE A 85 10.89 -2.02 -3.80
N GLN A 86 11.61 -2.10 -4.91
CA GLN A 86 11.13 -1.63 -6.19
C GLN A 86 9.91 -2.44 -6.66
N ALA A 87 9.98 -3.77 -6.56
CA ALA A 87 8.85 -4.63 -6.90
C ALA A 87 7.64 -4.38 -5.98
N ILE A 88 7.87 -4.20 -4.67
CA ILE A 88 6.82 -3.85 -3.71
C ILE A 88 6.23 -2.47 -4.03
N ASP A 89 7.05 -1.47 -4.36
CA ASP A 89 6.56 -0.13 -4.68
C ASP A 89 5.80 -0.09 -6.01
N GLN A 90 6.15 -0.94 -6.97
CA GLN A 90 5.48 -1.05 -8.26
C GLN A 90 4.12 -1.75 -8.16
N LYS A 91 4.02 -2.76 -7.29
CA LYS A 91 2.74 -3.43 -6.94
C LYS A 91 1.99 -2.69 -5.82
N GLY A 92 2.61 -1.69 -5.21
CA GLY A 92 2.06 -0.98 -4.07
C GLY A 92 0.94 -0.04 -4.47
N GLN A 93 0.07 0.25 -3.51
CA GLN A 93 -1.03 1.20 -3.65
C GLN A 93 -0.56 2.58 -4.12
N ASP A 94 -1.47 3.38 -4.66
CA ASP A 94 -1.19 4.74 -5.14
C ASP A 94 -0.66 5.66 -4.02
N PHE A 95 0.66 5.70 -3.85
CA PHE A 95 1.34 6.54 -2.86
C PHE A 95 1.13 8.04 -3.12
N ALA A 96 0.88 8.45 -4.37
CA ALA A 96 0.70 9.86 -4.71
C ALA A 96 -0.60 10.41 -4.13
N THR A 97 -1.63 9.57 -3.97
CA THR A 97 -2.87 9.94 -3.26
C THR A 97 -2.58 10.47 -1.86
N TYR A 98 -1.75 9.78 -1.08
CA TYR A 98 -1.45 10.19 0.30
C TYR A 98 -0.56 11.42 0.39
N PHE A 99 0.41 11.55 -0.53
CA PHE A 99 1.16 12.80 -0.67
C PHE A 99 0.20 13.96 -0.95
N PHE A 100 -0.71 13.79 -1.91
CA PHE A 100 -1.59 14.87 -2.35
C PHE A 100 -2.65 15.20 -1.31
N ALA A 101 -3.17 14.22 -0.56
CA ALA A 101 -4.05 14.46 0.59
C ALA A 101 -3.39 15.34 1.66
N ALA A 102 -2.12 15.10 1.97
CA ALA A 102 -1.37 15.96 2.89
C ALA A 102 -1.11 17.35 2.30
N TYR A 103 -0.80 17.43 1.00
CA TYR A 103 -0.55 18.70 0.33
C TYR A 103 -1.80 19.56 0.21
N SER A 104 -2.95 18.95 -0.08
CA SER A 104 -4.22 19.64 -0.25
C SER A 104 -4.67 20.31 1.04
N ASP A 105 -4.35 19.72 2.19
CA ASP A 105 -4.63 20.26 3.51
C ASP A 105 -3.60 21.31 3.97
N THR A 106 -2.31 21.03 3.79
CA THR A 106 -1.24 21.83 4.43
C THR A 106 -0.59 22.85 3.51
N ARG A 107 -0.70 22.67 2.19
CA ARG A 107 0.09 23.40 1.17
C ARG A 107 1.60 23.31 1.41
N ASN A 108 2.06 22.26 2.08
CA ASN A 108 3.46 22.11 2.50
C ASN A 108 4.06 20.82 1.93
N VAL A 109 4.95 20.96 0.94
CA VAL A 109 5.63 19.83 0.30
C VAL A 109 6.44 19.00 1.31
N ARG A 110 7.10 19.62 2.28
CA ARG A 110 7.94 18.88 3.24
C ARG A 110 7.12 18.00 4.16
N VAL A 111 5.97 18.51 4.63
CA VAL A 111 5.02 17.71 5.42
C VAL A 111 4.45 16.58 4.57
N SER A 112 4.07 16.88 3.33
CA SER A 112 3.51 15.91 2.38
C SER A 112 4.50 14.78 2.06
N LEU A 113 5.78 15.11 1.86
CA LEU A 113 6.85 14.12 1.65
C LEU A 113 7.08 13.25 2.89
N ARG A 114 7.03 13.83 4.10
CA ARG A 114 7.18 13.05 5.34
C ARG A 114 6.05 12.02 5.46
N ILE A 115 4.81 12.44 5.23
CA ILE A 115 3.63 11.56 5.26
C ILE A 115 3.74 10.49 4.17
N TYR A 116 4.07 10.87 2.94
CA TYR A 116 4.32 9.95 1.81
C TYR A 116 5.35 8.88 2.17
N ASN A 117 6.54 9.27 2.67
CA ASN A 117 7.61 8.33 3.03
C ASN A 117 7.22 7.40 4.18
N THR A 118 6.45 7.92 5.13
CA THR A 118 5.91 7.15 6.26
C THR A 118 4.96 6.07 5.75
N ILE A 119 3.96 6.45 4.95
CA ILE A 119 2.98 5.52 4.39
C ILE A 119 3.64 4.50 3.47
N LYS A 120 4.55 4.92 2.58
CA LYS A 120 5.32 4.02 1.72
C LYS A 120 6.08 2.95 2.52
N SER A 121 6.69 3.35 3.64
CA SER A 121 7.38 2.41 4.53
C SER A 121 6.41 1.45 5.23
N LEU A 122 5.21 1.91 5.59
CA LEU A 122 4.17 1.09 6.22
C LEU A 122 3.54 0.11 5.21
N VAL A 123 3.29 0.51 3.96
CA VAL A 123 2.86 -0.39 2.88
C VAL A 123 3.89 -1.50 2.69
N ARG A 124 5.17 -1.14 2.57
CA ARG A 124 6.27 -2.13 2.48
C ARG A 124 6.29 -3.08 3.69
N TYR A 125 6.04 -2.57 4.89
CA TYR A 125 5.93 -3.40 6.08
C TYR A 125 4.80 -4.42 5.95
N ILE A 126 3.60 -4.00 5.55
CA ILE A 126 2.44 -4.89 5.40
C ILE A 126 2.75 -5.99 4.40
N VAL A 127 3.20 -5.63 3.20
CA VAL A 127 3.52 -6.60 2.14
C VAL A 127 4.60 -7.59 2.58
N LEU A 128 5.62 -7.15 3.33
CA LEU A 128 6.64 -8.05 3.87
C LEU A 128 6.10 -8.98 4.95
N MET A 129 5.23 -8.49 5.83
CA MET A 129 4.59 -9.32 6.84
C MET A 129 3.66 -10.35 6.21
N ASP A 130 2.94 -9.95 5.17
CA ASP A 130 2.08 -10.81 4.37
C ASP A 130 2.86 -11.98 3.77
N ARG A 131 3.94 -11.69 3.02
CA ARG A 131 4.87 -12.71 2.51
C ARG A 131 5.49 -13.58 3.60
N TYR A 132 5.66 -13.06 4.81
CA TYR A 132 6.13 -13.85 5.95
C TYR A 132 5.07 -14.86 6.43
N TYR A 133 3.79 -14.47 6.52
CA TYR A 133 2.73 -15.38 6.91
C TYR A 133 2.43 -16.43 5.84
N GLU A 134 2.56 -16.07 4.56
CA GLU A 134 2.39 -17.00 3.44
C GLU A 134 3.49 -18.06 3.38
N ILE A 135 4.77 -17.64 3.43
CA ILE A 135 5.92 -18.51 3.08
C ILE A 135 6.75 -18.90 4.32
N GLY A 136 6.53 -18.26 5.47
CA GLY A 136 7.28 -18.51 6.71
C GLY A 136 8.74 -18.02 6.70
N ASN A 137 9.14 -17.25 5.67
CA ASN A 137 10.52 -16.81 5.52
C ASN A 137 10.87 -15.67 6.49
N ARG A 138 11.64 -16.00 7.53
CA ARG A 138 12.08 -15.05 8.58
C ARG A 138 12.87 -13.85 8.06
N LYS A 139 13.40 -13.86 6.83
CA LYS A 139 14.03 -12.68 6.22
C LYS A 139 13.03 -11.54 6.07
N TYR A 140 11.81 -11.82 5.59
CA TYR A 140 10.80 -10.79 5.38
C TYR A 140 10.35 -10.17 6.70
N LYS A 141 10.12 -11.00 7.74
CA LYS A 141 9.83 -10.51 9.09
C LYS A 141 10.92 -9.58 9.62
N ARG A 142 12.21 -9.93 9.46
CA ARG A 142 13.32 -9.06 9.91
C ARG A 142 13.33 -7.72 9.18
N MET A 143 13.11 -7.72 7.87
CA MET A 143 13.03 -6.51 7.07
C MET A 143 11.84 -5.64 7.47
N ALA A 144 10.69 -6.25 7.74
CA ALA A 144 9.51 -5.55 8.25
C ALA A 144 9.80 -4.93 9.63
N ASP A 145 10.38 -5.69 10.56
CA ASP A 145 10.77 -5.22 11.89
C ASP A 145 11.79 -4.04 11.82
N GLU A 146 12.66 -3.99 10.80
CA GLU A 146 13.56 -2.87 10.54
C GLU A 146 12.83 -1.63 10.03
N LEU A 147 11.93 -1.77 9.05
CA LEU A 147 11.10 -0.66 8.56
C LEU A 147 10.26 -0.07 9.68
N LEU A 148 9.60 -0.91 10.47
CA LEU A 148 8.77 -0.46 11.59
C LEU A 148 9.58 0.30 12.64
N ARG A 149 10.80 -0.15 12.94
CA ARG A 149 11.71 0.57 13.84
C ARG A 149 12.11 1.93 13.27
N SER A 150 12.41 2.01 11.97
CA SER A 150 12.74 3.28 11.31
C SER A 150 11.57 4.26 11.39
N VAL A 151 10.37 3.82 11.01
CA VAL A 151 9.17 4.67 11.06
C VAL A 151 8.92 5.16 12.49
N LYS A 152 9.01 4.28 13.50
CA LYS A 152 8.83 4.67 14.91
C LYS A 152 9.90 5.61 15.45
N ALA A 153 11.12 5.57 14.89
CA ALA A 153 12.20 6.47 15.27
C ALA A 153 11.98 7.87 14.70
N ASP A 154 11.40 7.95 13.50
CA ASP A 154 11.08 9.21 12.82
C ASP A 154 9.68 9.77 13.17
N SER A 155 8.87 9.01 13.91
CA SER A 155 7.52 9.41 14.37
C SER A 155 7.57 10.07 15.76
N GLU A 156 6.83 11.16 15.92
CA GLU A 156 6.63 11.83 17.21
C GLU A 156 5.20 11.65 17.74
N GLY A 157 5.02 11.86 19.05
CA GLY A 157 3.70 11.97 19.68
C GLY A 157 2.76 10.80 19.40
N TYR A 158 1.54 11.12 18.95
CA TYR A 158 0.43 10.18 18.77
C TYR A 158 0.69 9.16 17.65
N LEU A 159 1.39 9.53 16.58
CA LEU A 159 1.68 8.64 15.44
C LEU A 159 2.44 7.38 15.89
N LYS A 160 3.43 7.54 16.77
CA LYS A 160 4.23 6.42 17.31
C LYS A 160 3.36 5.38 18.04
N TYR A 161 2.32 5.83 18.74
CA TYR A 161 1.36 4.96 19.43
C TYR A 161 0.33 4.38 18.45
N ALA A 162 -0.24 5.22 17.59
CA ALA A 162 -1.27 4.83 16.62
C ALA A 162 -0.79 3.68 15.73
N ILE A 163 0.44 3.75 15.21
CA ILE A 163 1.03 2.69 14.38
C ILE A 163 1.05 1.33 15.10
N HIS A 164 1.40 1.30 16.38
CA HIS A 164 1.43 0.04 17.14
C HIS A 164 0.03 -0.57 17.28
N PHE A 165 -0.96 0.27 17.57
CA PHE A 165 -2.35 -0.15 17.71
C PHE A 165 -2.94 -0.61 16.36
N SER A 166 -2.70 0.15 15.29
CA SER A 166 -3.16 -0.17 13.93
C SER A 166 -2.66 -1.54 13.46
N PHE A 167 -1.40 -1.89 13.72
CA PHE A 167 -0.87 -3.19 13.32
C PHE A 167 -1.44 -4.36 14.13
N ALA A 168 -1.83 -4.15 15.39
CA ALA A 168 -2.54 -5.17 16.15
C ALA A 168 -3.93 -5.46 15.53
N GLN A 169 -4.53 -4.47 14.86
CA GLN A 169 -5.80 -4.62 14.15
C GLN A 169 -5.68 -5.24 12.76
N CYS A 170 -4.47 -5.38 12.21
CA CYS A 170 -4.23 -6.11 10.96
C CYS A 170 -4.18 -7.62 11.15
N TRP A 171 -3.97 -8.13 12.37
CA TRP A 171 -3.94 -9.58 12.61
C TRP A 171 -5.26 -10.28 12.22
N PRO A 172 -6.44 -9.74 12.58
CA PRO A 172 -7.71 -10.25 12.10
C PRO A 172 -7.82 -10.44 10.59
N PHE A 173 -7.16 -9.61 9.76
CA PHE A 173 -7.16 -9.74 8.30
C PHE A 173 -6.57 -11.09 7.85
N TRP A 174 -5.36 -11.42 8.29
CA TRP A 174 -4.69 -12.69 7.94
C TRP A 174 -5.49 -13.90 8.41
N ASP A 175 -6.11 -13.82 9.60
CA ASP A 175 -6.99 -14.87 10.10
C ASP A 175 -8.24 -15.04 9.21
N SER A 176 -8.82 -13.93 8.73
CA SER A 176 -9.98 -13.97 7.85
C SER A 176 -9.66 -14.56 6.47
N GLU A 177 -8.51 -14.20 5.90
CA GLU A 177 -8.08 -14.69 4.59
C GLU A 177 -7.80 -16.20 4.66
N LYS A 178 -7.13 -16.64 5.73
CA LYS A 178 -6.94 -18.07 6.01
C LYS A 178 -8.27 -18.81 6.14
N MET A 179 -9.24 -18.24 6.87
CA MET A 179 -10.58 -18.83 7.00
C MET A 179 -11.29 -18.92 5.63
N MET A 180 -11.21 -17.88 4.81
CA MET A 180 -11.80 -17.88 3.46
C MET A 180 -11.15 -18.94 2.58
N LYS A 181 -9.82 -19.07 2.64
CA LYS A 181 -9.05 -20.10 1.94
C LYS A 181 -9.47 -21.50 2.34
N GLU A 182 -9.52 -21.79 3.64
CA GLU A 182 -9.95 -23.10 4.15
C GLU A 182 -11.37 -23.46 3.69
N ARG A 183 -12.32 -22.51 3.77
CA ARG A 183 -13.69 -22.72 3.30
C ARG A 183 -13.75 -22.98 1.80
N MET A 184 -13.02 -22.21 1.00
CA MET A 184 -12.96 -22.36 -0.46
C MET A 184 -12.41 -23.74 -0.85
N LEU A 185 -11.32 -24.18 -0.20
CA LEU A 185 -10.71 -25.49 -0.41
C LEU A 185 -11.63 -26.65 0.00
N ASN A 186 -12.49 -26.43 1.00
CA ASN A 186 -13.50 -27.40 1.44
C ASN A 186 -14.80 -27.37 0.61
N GLY A 187 -14.82 -26.63 -0.51
CA GLY A 187 -15.97 -26.60 -1.44
C GLY A 187 -17.17 -25.82 -0.94
N PHE A 188 -16.96 -24.83 -0.06
CA PHE A 188 -18.05 -23.96 0.40
C PHE A 188 -18.41 -22.92 -0.67
N ASN A 189 -19.69 -22.59 -0.72
CA ASN A 189 -20.19 -21.43 -1.45
C ASN A 189 -20.08 -20.16 -0.59
N PHE A 190 -20.01 -19.01 -1.26
CA PHE A 190 -19.92 -17.69 -0.61
C PHE A 190 -21.07 -16.80 -1.08
N SER A 191 -21.78 -16.22 -0.13
CA SER A 191 -22.81 -15.22 -0.40
C SER A 191 -22.19 -13.90 -0.85
N TYR A 192 -22.99 -13.07 -1.53
CA TYR A 192 -22.60 -11.70 -1.88
C TYR A 192 -22.08 -10.90 -0.67
N LYS A 193 -22.75 -11.06 0.48
CA LYS A 193 -22.35 -10.40 1.74
C LYS A 193 -20.97 -10.84 2.22
N GLU A 194 -20.62 -12.11 2.08
CA GLU A 194 -19.30 -12.63 2.47
C GLU A 194 -18.20 -12.15 1.53
N ILE A 195 -18.46 -12.13 0.21
CA ILE A 195 -17.53 -11.61 -0.79
C ILE A 195 -17.27 -10.12 -0.54
N ARG A 196 -18.34 -9.33 -0.35
CA ARG A 196 -18.25 -7.91 0.02
C ARG A 196 -17.48 -7.70 1.33
N TYR A 197 -17.77 -8.50 2.35
CA TYR A 197 -17.07 -8.40 3.63
C TYR A 197 -15.58 -8.70 3.47
N HIS A 198 -15.23 -9.76 2.74
CA HIS A 198 -13.84 -10.13 2.49
C HIS A 198 -13.07 -9.01 1.78
N ASN A 199 -13.64 -8.44 0.71
CA ASN A 199 -13.00 -7.35 -0.01
C ASN A 199 -12.81 -6.10 0.87
N MET A 200 -13.87 -5.59 1.51
CA MET A 200 -13.71 -4.45 2.43
C MET A 200 -12.70 -4.74 3.54
N PHE A 201 -12.66 -5.98 4.03
CA PHE A 201 -11.74 -6.31 5.11
C PHE A 201 -10.28 -6.36 4.64
N LYS A 202 -10.01 -6.86 3.42
CA LYS A 202 -8.68 -6.80 2.76
C LYS A 202 -8.20 -5.36 2.61
N SER A 203 -9.10 -4.44 2.27
CA SER A 203 -8.81 -3.02 2.07
C SER A 203 -8.71 -2.18 3.35
N SER A 204 -8.71 -2.81 4.53
CA SER A 204 -8.79 -2.10 5.81
C SER A 204 -7.48 -1.47 6.26
N ASP A 205 -6.36 -1.76 5.61
CA ASP A 205 -5.10 -1.05 5.85
C ASP A 205 -5.21 0.45 5.53
N ALA A 206 -5.97 0.82 4.50
CA ALA A 206 -6.24 2.20 4.12
C ALA A 206 -6.81 3.05 5.28
N PRO A 207 -7.95 2.71 5.90
CA PRO A 207 -8.45 3.45 7.06
C PRO A 207 -7.65 3.17 8.35
N THR A 208 -7.16 1.95 8.55
CA THR A 208 -6.61 1.52 9.85
C THR A 208 -5.19 1.99 10.05
N ILE A 209 -4.39 2.09 8.98
CA ILE A 209 -2.98 2.49 9.04
C ILE A 209 -2.80 3.85 8.39
N TYR A 210 -3.07 4.00 7.10
CA TYR A 210 -2.70 5.22 6.37
C TYR A 210 -3.60 6.40 6.75
N GLY A 211 -4.89 6.16 6.93
CA GLY A 211 -5.84 7.12 7.48
C GLY A 211 -5.42 7.60 8.88
N ARG A 212 -4.86 6.71 9.72
CA ARG A 212 -4.31 7.08 11.03
C ARG A 212 -3.05 7.91 10.96
N VAL A 213 -2.19 7.68 9.97
CA VAL A 213 -1.04 8.56 9.72
C VAL A 213 -1.53 9.96 9.40
N LEU A 214 -2.49 10.07 8.47
CA LEU A 214 -3.09 11.36 8.11
C LEU A 214 -3.77 12.04 9.31
N ASP A 215 -4.59 11.31 10.07
CA ASP A 215 -5.25 11.78 11.32
C ASP A 215 -4.25 12.33 12.33
N SER A 216 -3.13 11.65 12.52
CA SER A 216 -2.12 12.06 13.49
C SER A 216 -1.29 13.28 13.06
N GLU A 217 -1.16 13.51 11.74
CA GLU A 217 -0.24 14.50 11.18
C GLU A 217 -0.96 15.75 10.64
N LEU A 218 -2.26 15.66 10.36
CA LEU A 218 -3.05 16.71 9.71
C LEU A 218 -4.12 17.25 10.66
N LYS A 219 -4.07 18.56 10.93
CA LYS A 219 -4.97 19.22 11.89
C LYS A 219 -6.45 19.22 11.45
N ASN A 220 -6.72 19.26 10.15
CA ASN A 220 -8.08 19.29 9.63
C ASN A 220 -8.53 17.93 9.07
N TYR A 221 -7.88 16.85 9.50
CA TYR A 221 -8.28 15.52 9.10
C TYR A 221 -9.73 15.25 9.49
N ASN A 222 -10.49 14.65 8.57
CA ASN A 222 -11.88 14.28 8.79
C ASN A 222 -11.99 12.75 8.71
N PRO A 223 -12.64 12.06 9.67
CA PRO A 223 -12.81 10.61 9.62
C PRO A 223 -13.46 10.08 8.33
N ASN A 224 -14.30 10.89 7.67
CA ASN A 224 -14.88 10.55 6.37
C ASN A 224 -13.82 10.39 5.27
N VAL A 225 -12.64 11.02 5.41
CA VAL A 225 -11.49 10.80 4.53
C VAL A 225 -11.02 9.34 4.63
N SER A 226 -10.92 8.77 5.84
CA SER A 226 -10.59 7.35 6.01
C SER A 226 -11.61 6.45 5.32
N LEU A 227 -12.90 6.78 5.42
CA LEU A 227 -13.96 5.99 4.80
C LEU A 227 -13.90 6.03 3.28
N VAL A 228 -13.65 7.19 2.67
CA VAL A 228 -13.49 7.28 1.20
C VAL A 228 -12.21 6.60 0.74
N LEU A 229 -11.10 6.73 1.48
CA LEU A 229 -9.86 5.98 1.21
C LEU A 229 -10.11 4.46 1.25
N HIS A 230 -10.96 4.00 2.17
CA HIS A 230 -11.33 2.58 2.27
C HIS A 230 -12.03 2.09 1.01
N TYR A 231 -13.03 2.83 0.51
CA TYR A 231 -13.70 2.49 -0.76
C TYR A 231 -12.75 2.58 -1.96
N ASN A 232 -11.87 3.57 -2.00
CA ASN A 232 -10.86 3.69 -3.05
C ASN A 232 -9.91 2.50 -3.06
N GLN A 233 -9.51 2.01 -1.88
CA GLN A 233 -8.69 0.81 -1.75
C GLN A 233 -9.46 -0.44 -2.16
N ALA A 234 -10.73 -0.56 -1.77
CA ALA A 234 -11.58 -1.68 -2.15
C ALA A 234 -11.78 -1.80 -3.66
N LEU A 235 -11.93 -0.67 -4.36
CA LEU A 235 -12.01 -0.64 -5.83
C LEU A 235 -10.69 -1.06 -6.50
N GLN A 236 -9.54 -0.64 -5.95
CA GLN A 236 -8.23 -1.07 -6.42
C GLN A 236 -8.01 -2.56 -6.19
N ASP A 237 -8.33 -3.07 -5.00
CA ASP A 237 -8.19 -4.50 -4.67
C ASP A 237 -9.07 -5.38 -5.58
N ILE A 238 -10.25 -4.91 -6.01
CA ILE A 238 -11.05 -5.62 -7.02
C ILE A 238 -10.32 -5.66 -8.37
N GLN A 239 -9.68 -4.57 -8.79
CA GLN A 239 -8.92 -4.54 -10.03
C GLN A 239 -7.70 -5.47 -9.95
N ASP A 240 -6.99 -5.46 -8.83
CA ASP A 240 -5.83 -6.34 -8.58
C ASP A 240 -6.27 -7.80 -8.59
N ASP A 241 -7.38 -8.16 -7.92
CA ASP A 241 -7.95 -9.51 -7.98
C ASP A 241 -8.31 -9.94 -9.43
N LEU A 242 -8.69 -9.02 -10.32
CA LEU A 242 -8.96 -9.36 -11.73
C LEU A 242 -7.66 -9.61 -12.53
N ASP A 243 -6.62 -8.86 -12.21
CA ASP A 243 -5.32 -8.91 -12.88
C ASP A 243 -4.53 -10.15 -12.40
N ASP A 244 -4.60 -10.48 -11.11
CA ASP A 244 -3.89 -11.59 -10.46
C ASP A 244 -4.71 -12.91 -10.43
N LEU A 245 -5.86 -12.96 -11.11
CA LEU A 245 -6.80 -14.10 -11.07
C LEU A 245 -6.16 -15.48 -11.30
N GLU A 246 -5.26 -15.61 -12.27
CA GLU A 246 -4.54 -16.86 -12.53
C GLU A 246 -3.50 -17.18 -11.46
N GLU A 247 -2.76 -16.17 -10.95
CA GLU A 247 -1.78 -16.32 -9.87
C GLU A 247 -2.48 -16.80 -8.59
N ASP A 248 -3.59 -16.15 -8.24
CA ASP A 248 -4.38 -16.48 -7.05
C ASP A 248 -5.01 -17.87 -7.13
N LEU A 249 -5.49 -18.29 -8.31
CA LEU A 249 -6.00 -19.66 -8.48
C LEU A 249 -4.88 -20.70 -8.27
N TYR A 250 -3.70 -20.45 -8.83
CA TYR A 250 -2.55 -21.33 -8.71
C TYR A 250 -2.08 -21.45 -7.24
N ASP A 251 -1.96 -20.32 -6.54
CA ASP A 251 -1.54 -20.25 -5.13
C ASP A 251 -2.68 -20.58 -4.15
N LYS A 252 -3.88 -20.81 -4.70
CA LYS A 252 -5.11 -21.12 -3.96
C LYS A 252 -5.43 -20.02 -2.94
N LEU A 253 -5.25 -18.78 -3.34
CA LEU A 253 -5.57 -17.60 -2.55
C LEU A 253 -7.05 -17.22 -2.72
N PRO A 254 -7.70 -16.70 -1.67
CA PRO A 254 -9.05 -16.15 -1.80
C PRO A 254 -9.03 -14.92 -2.71
N ASN A 255 -9.72 -15.04 -3.84
CA ASN A 255 -9.90 -13.98 -4.82
C ASN A 255 -11.39 -13.81 -5.06
N ILE A 256 -11.91 -12.59 -5.04
CA ILE A 256 -13.37 -12.37 -5.06
C ILE A 256 -14.06 -12.92 -6.31
N PHE A 257 -13.37 -12.97 -7.45
CA PHE A 257 -13.93 -13.55 -8.67
C PHE A 257 -14.01 -15.07 -8.54
N ILE A 258 -12.99 -15.72 -7.98
CA ILE A 258 -13.00 -17.16 -7.67
C ILE A 258 -14.13 -17.46 -6.67
N LEU A 259 -14.19 -16.72 -5.56
CA LEU A 259 -15.22 -16.87 -4.53
C LEU A 259 -16.64 -16.68 -5.10
N GLY A 260 -16.82 -15.78 -6.06
CA GLY A 260 -18.09 -15.59 -6.77
C GLY A 260 -18.43 -16.72 -7.76
N THR A 261 -17.42 -17.42 -8.29
CA THR A 261 -17.56 -18.50 -9.26
C THR A 261 -17.88 -19.84 -8.62
N VAL A 262 -17.40 -20.10 -7.39
CA VAL A 262 -17.55 -21.43 -6.75
C VAL A 262 -18.98 -21.87 -6.52
N GLU A 263 -19.94 -20.93 -6.51
CA GLU A 263 -21.38 -21.26 -6.47
C GLU A 263 -21.83 -22.07 -7.70
N SER A 264 -21.23 -21.83 -8.87
CA SER A 264 -21.58 -22.51 -10.12
C SER A 264 -20.60 -23.62 -10.49
N ILE A 265 -19.33 -23.47 -10.15
CA ILE A 265 -18.26 -24.39 -10.54
C ILE A 265 -17.37 -24.67 -9.32
N PRO A 266 -17.36 -25.90 -8.78
CA PRO A 266 -16.56 -26.21 -7.59
C PRO A 266 -15.10 -25.81 -7.73
N PHE A 267 -14.48 -25.34 -6.64
CA PHE A 267 -13.08 -24.90 -6.65
C PHE A 267 -12.13 -25.99 -7.17
N SER A 268 -12.36 -27.26 -6.83
CA SER A 268 -11.57 -28.39 -7.32
C SER A 268 -11.56 -28.50 -8.85
N THR A 269 -12.66 -28.12 -9.50
CA THR A 269 -12.78 -28.13 -10.96
C THR A 269 -12.04 -26.94 -11.56
N LEU A 270 -12.13 -25.75 -10.95
CA LEU A 270 -11.37 -24.57 -11.36
C LEU A 270 -9.87 -24.84 -11.26
N ALA A 271 -9.41 -25.35 -10.13
CA ALA A 271 -8.01 -25.65 -9.86
C ALA A 271 -7.43 -26.75 -10.77
N ALA A 272 -8.27 -27.65 -11.30
CA ALA A 272 -7.85 -28.68 -12.24
C ALA A 272 -7.63 -28.14 -13.67
N ASN A 273 -8.18 -26.97 -14.00
CA ASN A 273 -8.01 -26.34 -15.30
C ASN A 273 -7.79 -24.81 -15.18
N PRO A 274 -6.64 -24.37 -14.65
CA PRO A 274 -6.38 -22.96 -14.37
C PRO A 274 -6.48 -22.04 -15.59
N ASP A 275 -6.07 -22.54 -16.76
CA ASP A 275 -6.08 -21.80 -18.03
C ASP A 275 -7.50 -21.35 -18.47
N SER A 276 -8.54 -21.95 -17.88
CA SER A 276 -9.94 -21.65 -18.18
C SER A 276 -10.62 -20.71 -17.17
N ILE A 277 -9.90 -20.20 -16.16
CA ILE A 277 -10.52 -19.47 -15.04
C ILE A 277 -11.28 -18.22 -15.50
N ARG A 278 -10.74 -17.44 -16.44
CA ARG A 278 -11.43 -16.25 -16.96
C ARG A 278 -12.75 -16.61 -17.65
N GLU A 279 -12.78 -17.70 -18.40
CA GLU A 279 -14.01 -18.21 -19.02
C GLU A 279 -15.02 -18.69 -17.97
N ALA A 280 -14.54 -19.39 -16.93
CA ALA A 280 -15.38 -19.82 -15.81
C ALA A 280 -15.98 -18.65 -15.02
N VAL A 281 -15.18 -17.61 -14.75
CA VAL A 281 -15.61 -16.36 -14.09
C VAL A 281 -16.68 -15.64 -14.91
N VAL A 282 -16.50 -15.59 -16.23
CA VAL A 282 -17.47 -15.00 -17.16
C VAL A 282 -18.78 -15.80 -17.16
N LYS A 283 -18.74 -17.12 -17.28
CA LYS A 283 -19.94 -17.99 -17.34
C LYS A 283 -20.72 -18.10 -16.01
N SER A 284 -20.05 -17.91 -14.87
CA SER A 284 -20.63 -18.10 -13.53
C SER A 284 -21.39 -16.89 -12.98
N LYS A 285 -21.58 -15.82 -13.78
CA LYS A 285 -22.13 -14.52 -13.34
C LYS A 285 -21.31 -13.84 -12.22
N SER A 286 -20.10 -14.34 -11.92
CA SER A 286 -19.22 -13.75 -10.91
C SER A 286 -18.92 -12.29 -11.26
N LEU A 287 -18.62 -12.01 -12.53
CA LEU A 287 -18.41 -10.64 -13.03
C LEU A 287 -19.59 -9.70 -12.77
N ASP A 288 -20.84 -10.17 -12.87
CA ASP A 288 -22.02 -9.32 -12.64
C ASP A 288 -22.14 -8.92 -11.17
N LYS A 289 -21.89 -9.86 -10.26
CA LYS A 289 -21.90 -9.61 -8.81
C LYS A 289 -20.79 -8.64 -8.40
N ILE A 290 -19.58 -8.83 -8.94
CA ILE A 290 -18.45 -7.94 -8.62
C ILE A 290 -18.67 -6.55 -9.25
N LEU A 291 -19.31 -6.47 -10.42
CA LEU A 291 -19.71 -5.20 -11.02
C LEU A 291 -20.77 -4.46 -10.18
N GLU A 292 -21.74 -5.18 -9.60
CA GLU A 292 -22.70 -4.63 -8.64
C GLU A 292 -21.98 -4.08 -7.39
N LEU A 293 -21.01 -4.83 -6.86
CA LEU A 293 -20.20 -4.43 -5.72
C LEU A 293 -19.41 -3.14 -5.99
N ALA A 294 -18.75 -3.05 -7.15
CA ALA A 294 -18.01 -1.86 -7.54
C ALA A 294 -18.92 -0.62 -7.66
N ARG A 295 -20.12 -0.77 -8.22
CA ARG A 295 -21.14 0.30 -8.27
C ARG A 295 -21.59 0.72 -6.88
N GLU A 296 -21.79 -0.24 -5.98
CA GLU A 296 -22.15 0.04 -4.59
C GLU A 296 -21.10 0.93 -3.91
N TYR A 297 -19.81 0.64 -4.10
CA TYR A 297 -18.73 1.43 -3.53
C TYR A 297 -18.64 2.82 -4.15
N GLU A 298 -18.71 2.92 -5.47
CA GLU A 298 -18.70 4.21 -6.18
C GLU A 298 -19.85 5.11 -5.69
N SER A 299 -21.09 4.60 -5.67
CA SER A 299 -22.25 5.34 -5.17
C SER A 299 -22.15 5.67 -3.68
N SER A 300 -21.53 4.80 -2.87
CA SER A 300 -21.32 5.08 -1.44
C SER A 300 -20.43 6.31 -1.24
N VAL A 301 -19.39 6.47 -2.07
CA VAL A 301 -18.47 7.62 -1.99
C VAL A 301 -19.16 8.95 -2.33
N GLU A 302 -20.10 8.96 -3.27
CA GLU A 302 -20.83 10.17 -3.65
C GLU A 302 -21.57 10.79 -2.45
N GLY A 303 -22.21 9.96 -1.62
CA GLY A 303 -22.98 10.37 -0.45
C GLY A 303 -22.16 10.85 0.75
N ILE A 304 -20.85 10.63 0.77
CA ILE A 304 -20.00 10.98 1.91
C ILE A 304 -19.58 12.45 1.86
N LEU A 305 -19.83 13.19 2.93
CA LEU A 305 -19.39 14.59 3.03
C LEU A 305 -17.89 14.67 3.35
N LEU A 306 -17.15 15.37 2.49
CA LEU A 306 -15.71 15.65 2.68
C LEU A 306 -15.46 17.16 2.76
N PRO A 307 -14.42 17.59 3.50
CA PRO A 307 -13.87 18.93 3.32
C PRO A 307 -13.42 19.14 1.87
N SER A 308 -13.55 20.37 1.36
CA SER A 308 -13.36 20.66 -0.08
C SER A 308 -11.97 20.29 -0.59
N GLN A 309 -10.93 20.40 0.24
CA GLN A 309 -9.57 20.01 -0.11
C GLN A 309 -9.38 18.49 -0.33
N TYR A 310 -10.34 17.67 0.08
CA TYR A 310 -10.32 16.22 -0.09
C TYR A 310 -11.33 15.71 -1.13
N ASN A 311 -12.10 16.59 -1.79
CA ASN A 311 -13.10 16.18 -2.77
C ASN A 311 -12.50 15.39 -3.95
N PHE A 312 -11.22 15.59 -4.26
CA PHE A 312 -10.50 14.82 -5.29
C PHE A 312 -10.51 13.30 -5.02
N LEU A 313 -10.68 12.86 -3.76
CA LEU A 313 -10.79 11.44 -3.43
C LEU A 313 -12.02 10.79 -4.06
N LYS A 314 -13.09 11.57 -4.30
CA LYS A 314 -14.26 11.11 -5.04
C LYS A 314 -13.96 10.94 -6.52
N ASP A 315 -13.22 11.89 -7.11
CA ASP A 315 -12.76 11.78 -8.50
C ASP A 315 -11.92 10.50 -8.70
N LEU A 316 -11.09 10.15 -7.71
CA LEU A 316 -10.35 8.87 -7.72
C LEU A 316 -11.26 7.65 -7.63
N ALA A 317 -12.27 7.65 -6.75
CA ALA A 317 -13.24 6.56 -6.68
C ALA A 317 -13.90 6.32 -8.04
N HIS A 318 -14.38 7.38 -8.69
CA HIS A 318 -14.94 7.31 -10.03
C HIS A 318 -13.93 6.83 -11.08
N GLY A 319 -12.67 7.28 -10.97
CA GLY A 319 -11.57 6.83 -11.82
C GLY A 319 -11.31 5.33 -11.72
N TYR A 320 -11.18 4.81 -10.51
CA TYR A 320 -10.96 3.39 -10.24
C TYR A 320 -12.15 2.54 -10.68
N ALA A 321 -13.37 2.97 -10.34
CA ALA A 321 -14.60 2.29 -10.77
C ALA A 321 -14.71 2.22 -12.30
N LYS A 322 -14.47 3.33 -13.00
CA LYS A 322 -14.49 3.38 -14.46
C LYS A 322 -13.45 2.46 -15.09
N LYS A 323 -12.21 2.45 -14.57
CA LYS A 323 -11.15 1.53 -15.03
C LYS A 323 -11.60 0.08 -14.88
N LEU A 324 -12.17 -0.26 -13.72
CA LEU A 324 -12.67 -1.59 -13.43
C LEU A 324 -13.83 -2.01 -14.35
N TYR A 325 -14.79 -1.11 -14.60
CA TYR A 325 -15.91 -1.37 -15.51
C TYR A 325 -15.41 -1.71 -16.91
N GLU A 326 -14.39 -0.99 -17.38
CA GLU A 326 -13.76 -1.24 -18.66
C GLU A 326 -13.02 -2.59 -18.68
N SER A 327 -12.25 -2.91 -17.64
CA SER A 327 -11.57 -4.20 -17.50
C SER A 327 -12.56 -5.38 -17.53
N ILE A 328 -13.68 -5.26 -16.80
CA ILE A 328 -14.75 -6.27 -16.79
C ILE A 328 -15.43 -6.37 -18.17
N ARG A 329 -15.70 -5.24 -18.84
CA ARG A 329 -16.27 -5.22 -20.20
C ARG A 329 -15.38 -5.96 -21.19
N VAL A 330 -14.10 -5.62 -21.23
CA VAL A 330 -13.10 -6.27 -22.10
C VAL A 330 -13.02 -7.77 -21.81
N CYS A 331 -13.07 -8.16 -20.54
CA CYS A 331 -13.11 -9.58 -20.16
C CYS A 331 -14.35 -10.30 -20.72
N LYS A 332 -15.55 -9.72 -20.57
CA LYS A 332 -16.79 -10.29 -21.12
C LYS A 332 -16.79 -10.41 -22.63
N GLU A 333 -16.21 -9.43 -23.34
CA GLU A 333 -16.09 -9.44 -24.80
C GLU A 333 -15.14 -10.54 -25.27
N LYS A 334 -13.96 -10.63 -24.65
CA LYS A 334 -12.94 -11.62 -25.01
C LYS A 334 -13.43 -13.06 -24.85
N TYR A 335 -14.25 -13.33 -23.83
CA TYR A 335 -14.76 -14.67 -23.52
C TYR A 335 -16.25 -14.85 -23.89
N GLY A 336 -16.76 -14.02 -24.82
CA GLY A 336 -17.92 -14.35 -25.66
C GLY A 336 -19.31 -14.12 -25.08
N MET A 337 -19.49 -13.25 -24.07
CA MET A 337 -20.82 -12.92 -23.53
C MET A 337 -21.44 -11.63 -24.07
N LEU A 338 -20.68 -10.83 -24.81
CA LEU A 338 -21.21 -9.71 -25.58
C LEU A 338 -21.05 -10.04 -27.07
N GLN A 339 -22.13 -10.44 -27.74
CA GLN A 339 -22.21 -10.22 -29.17
C GLN A 339 -22.19 -8.70 -29.36
N VAL A 340 -21.04 -8.16 -29.76
CA VAL A 340 -20.97 -6.79 -30.26
C VAL A 340 -21.96 -6.74 -31.43
N ALA A 341 -23.09 -6.06 -31.22
CA ALA A 341 -23.98 -5.75 -32.32
C ALA A 341 -23.15 -4.95 -33.31
N ASP A 342 -22.90 -5.57 -34.46
CA ASP A 342 -22.21 -4.99 -35.60
C ASP A 342 -22.93 -3.69 -35.96
N THR A 343 -22.39 -2.54 -35.55
CA THR A 343 -22.83 -1.23 -36.03
C THR A 343 -22.32 -1.06 -37.44
N THR A 344 -22.87 -1.84 -38.36
CA THR A 344 -22.69 -1.66 -39.79
C THR A 344 -24.00 -2.03 -40.51
N VAL A 345 -25.01 -1.15 -40.45
CA VAL A 345 -26.08 -1.12 -41.46
C VAL A 345 -26.54 0.32 -41.72
N HIS A 346 -26.09 0.82 -42.88
CA HIS A 346 -26.51 1.95 -43.71
C HIS A 346 -26.46 3.39 -43.19
#